data_AF-C6X5D5-F1
#
_entry.id   AF-C6X5D5-F1
#
_cell.length_a   1.000
_cell.length_b   1.000
_cell.length_c   1.000
_cell.angle_alpha   90.00
_cell.angle_beta   90.00
_cell.angle_gamma   90.00
#
_symmetry.space_group_name_H-M   'P 1'
#
loop_
_entity.id
_entity.type
_entity.pdbx_description
1 polymer ?
#
loop_
_entity_poly.entity_id
_entity_poly.type
_entity_poly.pdbx_seq_one_letter_code
_entity_poly.pdbx_strand_id
1 'polypeptide(L)'
;MNMIIRMLITAAVAFFLTKILSGVHFDNFATAIIFAIVLAVLNLIVKPILHILGLPLTIITLGLFAFVINALVILIADYFIDGMMVDGFWWALIFSIALSLITSLVSGIFNSADD
;
A
#
# COMPACT_ATOMS: atom_id res chain seq x y z
N MET A 1 -17.95 -6.96 -4.48
CA MET A 1 -16.66 -7.25 -5.13
C MET A 1 -15.75 -7.97 -4.15
N ASN A 2 -15.48 -9.27 -4.35
CA ASN A 2 -14.79 -10.13 -3.38
C ASN A 2 -13.49 -9.49 -2.89
N MET A 3 -13.40 -9.19 -1.59
CA MET A 3 -12.24 -8.58 -0.90
C MET A 3 -10.92 -9.27 -1.29
N ILE A 4 -11.00 -10.55 -1.64
CA ILE A 4 -9.93 -11.40 -2.15
C ILE A 4 -9.36 -10.91 -3.50
N ILE A 5 -10.20 -10.56 -4.48
CA ILE A 5 -9.75 -10.10 -5.82
C ILE A 5 -9.00 -8.77 -5.69
N ARG A 6 -9.54 -7.85 -4.88
CA ARG A 6 -8.89 -6.56 -4.62
C ARG A 6 -7.54 -6.72 -3.92
N MET A 7 -7.44 -7.68 -3.00
CA MET A 7 -6.19 -8.00 -2.31
C MET A 7 -5.14 -8.55 -3.30
N LEU A 8 -5.53 -9.45 -4.21
CA LEU A 8 -4.64 -9.99 -5.25
C LEU A 8 -4.15 -8.90 -6.23
N ILE A 9 -5.04 -8.00 -6.66
CA ILE A 9 -4.66 -6.85 -7.52
C ILE A 9 -3.64 -5.97 -6.79
N THR A 10 -3.91 -5.63 -5.52
CA THR A 10 -3.00 -4.79 -4.72
C THR A 10 -1.63 -5.44 -4.56
N ALA A 11 -1.58 -6.77 -4.35
CA ALA A 11 -0.35 -7.55 -4.29
C ALA A 11 0.45 -7.49 -5.60
N ALA A 12 -0.21 -7.71 -6.74
CA ALA A 12 0.42 -7.68 -8.05
C ALA A 12 0.97 -6.29 -8.40
N VAL A 13 0.20 -5.24 -8.10
CA VAL A 13 0.62 -3.85 -8.32
C VAL A 13 1.82 -3.51 -7.43
N ALA A 14 1.81 -3.91 -6.16
CA ALA A 14 2.93 -3.69 -5.25
C ALA A 14 4.23 -4.32 -5.76
N PHE A 15 4.17 -5.57 -6.23
CA PHE A 15 5.33 -6.24 -6.83
C PHE A 15 5.82 -5.55 -8.11
N PHE A 16 4.90 -5.06 -8.95
CA PHE A 16 5.29 -4.35 -10.16
C PHE A 16 5.95 -3.00 -9.83
N LEU A 17 5.48 -2.33 -8.79
CA LEU A 17 6.01 -1.04 -8.35
C LEU A 17 7.43 -1.11 -7.84
N THR A 18 7.85 -2.20 -7.20
CA THR A 18 9.26 -2.34 -6.76
C THR A 18 10.24 -2.50 -7.91
N LYS A 19 9.77 -2.88 -9.12
CA LYS A 19 10.61 -2.86 -10.32
C LYS A 19 10.79 -1.47 -10.92
N ILE A 20 9.88 -0.54 -10.63
CA ILE A 20 9.88 0.83 -11.17
C ILE A 20 10.52 1.80 -10.17
N LEU A 21 10.26 1.62 -8.89
CA LEU A 21 10.72 2.49 -7.81
C LEU A 21 12.01 1.94 -7.22
N SER A 22 13.11 2.66 -7.43
CA SER A 22 14.44 2.29 -6.94
C SER A 22 14.63 2.39 -5.43
N GLY A 23 13.62 2.87 -4.68
CA GLY A 23 13.70 3.03 -3.22
C GLY A 23 12.83 2.09 -2.42
N VAL A 24 12.22 1.08 -3.07
CA VAL A 24 11.53 -0.03 -2.40
C VAL A 24 12.05 -1.33 -2.99
N HIS A 25 12.75 -2.09 -2.17
CA HIS A 25 13.45 -3.30 -2.57
C HIS A 25 12.75 -4.54 -2.03
N PHE A 26 12.61 -5.55 -2.88
CA PHE A 26 12.19 -6.89 -2.49
C PHE A 26 13.24 -7.90 -2.97
N ASP A 27 13.74 -8.73 -2.07
CA ASP A 27 14.76 -9.74 -2.40
C ASP A 27 14.25 -10.78 -3.40
N ASN A 28 12.97 -11.16 -3.30
CA ASN A 28 12.38 -12.19 -4.16
C ASN A 28 10.85 -12.03 -4.27
N PHE A 29 10.23 -12.85 -5.14
CA PHE A 29 8.79 -12.86 -5.32
C PHE A 29 8.03 -13.32 -4.05
N ALA A 30 8.66 -14.14 -3.21
CA ALA A 30 8.04 -14.57 -1.95
C ALA A 30 7.89 -13.38 -0.98
N THR A 31 8.86 -12.46 -0.92
CA THR A 31 8.76 -11.21 -0.16
C THR A 31 7.53 -10.40 -0.58
N ALA A 32 7.20 -10.36 -1.87
CA ALA A 32 6.04 -9.61 -2.36
C ALA A 32 4.70 -10.24 -1.94
N ILE A 33 4.63 -11.57 -1.88
CA ILE A 33 3.47 -12.30 -1.34
C ILE A 33 3.33 -12.02 0.16
N ILE A 34 4.44 -12.11 0.91
CA ILE A 34 4.47 -11.81 2.35
C ILE A 34 4.05 -10.36 2.58
N PHE A 35 4.55 -9.42 1.78
CA PHE A 35 4.16 -8.01 1.83
C PHE A 35 2.66 -7.82 1.64
N ALA A 36 2.05 -8.47 0.65
CA ALA A 36 0.60 -8.38 0.46
C ALA A 36 -0.20 -8.88 1.66
N ILE A 37 0.24 -9.97 2.29
CA ILE A 37 -0.39 -10.54 3.49
C ILE A 37 -0.23 -9.60 4.69
N VAL A 38 0.99 -9.13 4.95
CA VAL A 38 1.29 -8.19 6.04
C VAL A 38 0.53 -6.89 5.83
N LEU A 39 0.52 -6.34 4.61
CA LEU A 39 -0.22 -5.14 4.28
C LEU A 39 -1.73 -5.33 4.50
N ALA A 40 -2.29 -6.50 4.18
CA ALA A 40 -3.69 -6.80 4.48
C ALA A 40 -3.97 -6.78 5.99
N VAL A 41 -3.10 -7.39 6.80
CA VAL A 41 -3.22 -7.39 8.27
C VAL A 41 -3.07 -5.97 8.85
N LEU A 42 -2.06 -5.22 8.41
CA LEU A 42 -1.84 -3.84 8.86
C LEU A 42 -3.00 -2.93 8.44
N ASN A 43 -3.61 -3.15 7.29
CA ASN A 43 -4.80 -2.42 6.86
C ASN A 43 -6.03 -2.70 7.74
N LEU A 44 -6.12 -3.88 8.36
CA LEU A 44 -7.20 -4.23 9.26
C LEU A 44 -7.02 -3.67 10.67
N ILE A 45 -5.78 -3.56 11.15
CA ILE A 45 -5.47 -3.20 12.54
C ILE A 45 -4.87 -1.80 12.65
N VAL A 46 -3.75 -1.57 11.96
CA VAL A 46 -2.94 -0.35 12.12
C VAL A 46 -3.58 0.84 11.41
N LYS A 47 -4.04 0.65 10.17
CA LYS A 47 -4.65 1.71 9.37
C LYS A 47 -5.85 2.39 10.06
N PRO A 48 -6.84 1.69 10.66
CA PRO A 48 -7.95 2.36 11.35
C PRO A 48 -7.49 3.17 12.57
N ILE A 49 -6.51 2.67 13.33
CA ILE A 49 -5.92 3.40 14.46
C ILE A 49 -5.26 4.68 13.96
N LEU A 50 -4.40 4.60 12.95
CA LEU A 50 -3.75 5.76 12.35
C LEU A 50 -4.76 6.73 11.72
N HIS A 51 -5.86 6.24 11.15
CA HIS A 51 -6.91 7.08 10.60
C HIS A 51 -7.67 7.86 11.66
N ILE A 52 -7.93 7.26 12.83
CA ILE A 52 -8.58 7.94 13.95
C ILE A 52 -7.66 9.03 14.50
N LEU A 53 -6.38 8.71 14.70
CA LEU A 53 -5.39 9.67 15.19
C LEU A 53 -5.08 10.77 14.17
N GLY A 54 -5.01 10.41 12.89
CA GLY A 54 -4.75 11.32 11.78
C GLY A 54 -5.98 12.01 11.22
N LEU A 55 -7.19 11.72 11.72
CA LEU A 55 -8.46 12.28 11.24
C LEU A 55 -8.50 13.82 11.21
N PRO A 56 -8.13 14.54 12.29
CA PRO A 56 -8.14 16.01 12.27
C PRO A 56 -7.19 16.57 11.22
N LEU A 57 -5.96 16.01 11.11
CA LEU A 57 -5.02 16.41 10.06
C LEU A 57 -5.54 16.05 8.67
N THR A 58 -6.15 14.89 8.50
CA THR A 58 -6.74 14.44 7.23
C THR A 58 -7.81 15.41 6.77
N ILE A 59 -8.67 15.92 7.67
CA ILE A 59 -9.67 16.93 7.33
C ILE A 59 -8.99 18.27 6.97
N ILE A 60 -8.05 18.74 7.79
CA ILE A 60 -7.34 20.01 7.57
C ILE A 60 -6.57 20.00 6.24
N THR A 61 -6.00 18.85 5.87
CA THR A 61 -5.23 18.66 4.63
C THR A 61 -6.07 18.19 3.45
N LEU A 62 -7.41 18.22 3.55
CA LEU A 62 -8.35 17.81 2.50
C LEU A 62 -8.10 16.38 1.98
N GLY A 63 -7.70 15.46 2.85
CA GLY A 63 -7.42 14.07 2.51
C GLY A 63 -5.95 13.78 2.18
N LEU A 64 -5.08 14.77 2.03
CA LEU A 64 -3.67 14.54 1.67
C LEU A 64 -2.93 13.72 2.73
N PHE A 65 -3.25 13.91 4.01
CA PHE A 65 -2.66 13.14 5.10
C PHE A 65 -3.02 11.64 5.05
N ALA A 66 -4.06 11.25 4.32
CA ALA A 66 -4.36 9.82 4.12
C ALA A 66 -3.23 9.10 3.37
N PHE A 67 -2.53 9.76 2.44
CA PHE A 67 -1.34 9.20 1.79
C PHE A 67 -0.19 8.99 2.78
N VAL A 68 -0.01 9.93 3.71
CA VAL A 68 0.97 9.80 4.80
C VAL A 68 0.65 8.59 5.66
N ILE A 69 -0.62 8.37 6.02
CA ILE A 69 -1.03 7.17 6.76
C ILE A 69 -0.71 5.89 5.99
N ASN A 70 -1.00 5.84 4.69
CA ASN A 70 -0.65 4.67 3.86
C ASN A 70 0.86 4.44 3.82
N ALA A 71 1.67 5.50 3.69
CA ALA A 71 3.13 5.45 3.73
C ALA A 71 3.65 4.92 5.07
N LEU A 72 3.07 5.36 6.19
CA LEU A 72 3.41 4.86 7.52
C LEU A 72 3.12 3.36 7.64
N VAL A 73 2.01 2.88 7.10
CA VAL A 73 1.69 1.45 7.06
C VAL A 73 2.74 0.66 6.27
N ILE A 74 3.24 1.21 5.15
CA ILE A 74 4.30 0.58 4.35
C ILE A 74 5.63 0.53 5.13
N LEU A 75 6.00 1.60 5.82
CA LEU A 75 7.20 1.61 6.68
C LEU A 75 7.09 0.63 7.84
N ILE A 76 5.88 0.43 8.38
CA ILE A 76 5.64 -0.58 9.40
C ILE A 76 5.79 -1.98 8.77
N ALA A 77 5.29 -2.19 7.55
CA ALA A 77 5.46 -3.45 6.84
C ALA A 77 6.93 -3.78 6.58
N ASP A 78 7.72 -2.78 6.18
CA ASP A 78 9.18 -2.88 6.00
C ASP A 78 9.87 -3.45 7.24
N TYR A 79 9.46 -3.01 8.43
CA TYR A 79 10.00 -3.52 9.69
C TYR A 79 9.61 -4.98 10.01
N PHE A 80 8.48 -5.46 9.49
CA PHE A 80 7.97 -6.81 9.77
C PHE A 80 8.42 -7.86 8.75
N ILE A 81 8.98 -7.45 7.61
CA ILE A 81 9.24 -8.34 6.48
C ILE A 81 10.74 -8.42 6.23
N ASP A 82 11.32 -9.56 6.59
CA ASP A 82 12.70 -9.87 6.23
C ASP A 82 12.83 -9.94 4.69
N GLY A 83 13.71 -9.12 4.13
CA GLY A 83 13.95 -9.02 2.68
C GLY A 83 13.09 -7.98 1.94
N MET A 84 12.35 -7.16 2.68
CA MET A 84 11.84 -5.86 2.23
C MET A 84 12.76 -4.76 2.76
N MET A 85 13.07 -3.76 1.92
CA MET A 85 13.77 -2.56 2.39
C MET A 85 13.19 -1.31 1.74
N VAL A 86 12.86 -0.30 2.55
CA VAL A 86 12.38 1.01 2.07
C VAL A 86 13.40 2.10 2.45
N ASP A 87 13.93 2.80 1.45
CA ASP A 87 15.03 3.78 1.61
C ASP A 87 14.64 5.07 2.36
N GLY A 88 13.42 5.14 2.89
CA GLY A 88 12.96 6.21 3.79
C GLY A 88 11.50 6.61 3.58
N PHE A 89 11.06 7.59 4.37
CA PHE A 89 9.65 8.05 4.37
C PHE A 89 9.20 8.59 3.02
N TRP A 90 10.03 9.34 2.31
CA TRP A 90 9.68 9.90 1.00
C TRP A 90 9.46 8.80 -0.04
N TRP A 91 10.27 7.74 -0.01
CA TRP A 91 10.09 6.57 -0.87
C TRP A 91 8.82 5.80 -0.52
N ALA A 92 8.53 5.61 0.77
CA ALA A 92 7.26 5.04 1.22
C ALA A 92 6.05 5.88 0.77
N LEU A 93 6.16 7.20 0.80
CA LEU A 93 5.09 8.11 0.37
C LEU A 93 4.83 7.99 -1.14
N ILE A 94 5.88 8.06 -1.96
CA ILE A 94 5.78 7.89 -3.41
C ILE A 94 5.19 6.51 -3.74
N PHE A 95 5.69 5.46 -3.09
CA PHE A 95 5.18 4.11 -3.26
C PHE A 95 3.70 4.01 -2.88
N SER A 96 3.29 4.63 -1.77
CA SER A 96 1.88 4.63 -1.33
C SER A 96 0.94 5.31 -2.32
N ILE A 97 1.38 6.42 -2.92
CA ILE A 97 0.62 7.19 -3.91
C ILE A 97 0.53 6.37 -5.20
N ALA A 98 1.66 5.85 -5.69
CA ALA A 98 1.68 5.03 -6.89
C ALA A 98 0.84 3.75 -6.73
N LEU A 99 0.94 3.08 -5.58
CA LEU A 99 0.17 1.89 -5.25
C LEU A 99 -1.31 2.17 -5.24
N SER A 100 -1.75 3.23 -4.56
CA SER A 100 -3.17 3.59 -4.47
C SER A 100 -3.75 4.01 -5.82
N LEU A 101 -3.02 4.80 -6.61
CA LEU A 101 -3.45 5.21 -7.96
C LEU A 101 -3.57 4.02 -8.91
N ILE A 102 -2.52 3.21 -9.03
CA ILE A 102 -2.53 2.06 -9.96
C ILE A 102 -3.57 1.03 -9.52
N THR A 103 -3.66 0.73 -8.22
CA THR A 103 -4.69 -0.18 -7.71
C THR A 103 -6.09 0.34 -8.03
N SER A 104 -6.34 1.65 -7.88
CA SER A 104 -7.63 2.27 -8.23
C SER A 104 -7.94 2.11 -9.72
N LEU A 105 -7.00 2.43 -10.61
CA LEU A 105 -7.18 2.31 -12.06
C LEU A 105 -7.43 0.86 -12.48
N VAL A 106 -6.60 -0.06 -12.01
CA VAL A 106 -6.72 -1.49 -12.33
C VAL A 106 -8.05 -2.03 -11.80
N SER A 107 -8.41 -1.72 -10.55
CA SER A 107 -9.71 -2.14 -9.99
C SER A 107 -10.91 -1.53 -10.71
N GLY A 108 -10.77 -0.30 -11.25
CA GLY A 108 -11.80 0.34 -12.06
C GLY A 108 -12.04 -0.40 -13.37
N ILE A 109 -10.97 -0.78 -14.07
CA ILE A 109 -11.05 -1.55 -15.34
C ILE A 109 -11.69 -2.92 -15.11
N PHE A 110 -11.31 -3.63 -14.04
CA PHE A 110 -11.90 -4.93 -13.73
C PHE A 110 -13.36 -4.84 -13.27
N ASN A 111 -13.79 -3.74 -12.63
CA ASN A 111 -15.19 -3.53 -12.30
C ASN A 111 -16.04 -3.19 -13.53
N SER A 112 -15.51 -2.47 -14.51
CA SER A 112 -16.23 -2.15 -15.75
C SER A 112 -16.46 -3.34 -16.69
N ALA A 113 -15.97 -4.53 -16.34
CA ALA A 113 -16.21 -5.77 -17.09
C ALA A 113 -17.37 -6.62 -16.53
N ASP A 114 -17.98 -6.19 -15.42
CA ASP A 114 -19.08 -6.89 -14.72
C ASP A 114 -20.38 -6.06 -14.68
N ASP A 115 -20.47 -5.00 -15.50
CA ASP A 115 -21.69 -4.20 -15.79
C ASP A 115 -22.20 -4.47 -17.21
#